data_AF-A0A6C0B9S8-F1
#
_entry.id   AF-A0A6C0B9S8-F1
#
_cell.length_a   1.000
_cell.length_b   1.000
_cell.length_c   1.000
_cell.angle_alpha   90.00
_cell.angle_beta   90.00
_cell.angle_gamma   90.00
#
_symmetry.space_group_name_H-M   'P 1'
#
loop_
_entity.id
_entity.type
_entity.pdbx_description
1 polymer ?
#
loop_
_entity_poly.entity_id
_entity_poly.type
_entity_poly.pdbx_seq_one_letter_code
_entity_poly.pdbx_strand_id
1 'polypeptide(L)'
;MDFKNRVEIIPVLIFSLMLLVSFINHDFVKGIVWMVFTIIGLSAIAYIIKVFKPESINPGWQKVSLFPLFSTFYNTCSLSSFLIMYTFIYLYLPMAHTKNINYSVVALFIFFYIGDILGRRYIKLGDIPNYDGIGIFTGTIVGITYGIVCYSIISVAGDKLTYFSTSASNNEYCSKPKKQQFKCNVYKNGQVISSL
;
A
#
# COMPACT_ATOMS: atom_id res chain seq x y z
N MET A 1 28.23 0.07 -11.82
CA MET A 1 27.16 0.72 -11.02
C MET A 1 27.36 0.29 -9.59
N ASP A 2 27.87 1.21 -8.75
CA ASP A 2 28.16 0.94 -7.35
C ASP A 2 26.89 0.58 -6.58
N PHE A 3 26.83 -0.66 -6.11
CA PHE A 3 25.80 -1.19 -5.22
C PHE A 3 25.78 -0.56 -3.82
N LYS A 4 26.51 0.55 -3.62
CA LYS A 4 26.76 1.21 -2.33
C LYS A 4 25.62 2.12 -1.88
N ASN A 5 24.80 2.62 -2.81
CA ASN A 5 23.59 3.41 -2.51
C ASN A 5 22.33 2.57 -2.78
N ARG A 6 22.06 1.55 -1.95
CA ARG A 6 20.82 0.78 -2.07
C ARG A 6 19.67 1.56 -1.45
N VAL A 7 19.00 2.33 -2.29
CA VAL A 7 17.64 2.81 -2.04
C VAL A 7 16.75 1.58 -1.88
N GLU A 8 16.02 1.47 -0.78
CA GLU A 8 14.97 0.45 -0.67
C GLU A 8 13.85 0.83 -1.65
N ILE A 9 13.79 0.11 -2.78
CA ILE A 9 12.84 0.38 -3.87
C ILE A 9 11.40 0.06 -3.45
N ILE A 10 11.21 -0.87 -2.51
CA ILE A 10 9.91 -1.38 -2.08
C ILE A 10 9.02 -0.29 -1.45
N PRO A 11 9.48 0.50 -0.46
CA PRO A 11 8.72 1.64 0.05
C PRO A 11 8.24 2.58 -1.06
N VAL A 12 9.14 2.97 -1.97
CA VAL A 12 8.81 3.86 -3.10
C VAL A 12 7.76 3.23 -4.00
N LEU A 13 7.87 1.93 -4.28
CA LEU A 13 6.92 1.17 -5.07
C LEU A 13 5.54 1.08 -4.41
N ILE A 14 5.47 0.88 -3.10
CA ILE A 14 4.19 0.83 -2.37
C ILE A 14 3.51 2.20 -2.39
N PHE A 15 4.27 3.27 -2.15
CA PHE A 15 3.75 4.63 -2.22
C PHE A 15 3.22 4.95 -3.62
N SER A 16 3.97 4.64 -4.68
CA SER A 16 3.52 4.89 -6.04
C SER A 16 2.30 4.04 -6.41
N LEU A 17 2.27 2.77 -6.01
CA LEU A 17 1.12 1.89 -6.22
C LEU A 17 -0.14 2.44 -5.54
N MET A 18 -0.05 2.84 -4.28
CA MET A 18 -1.20 3.35 -3.52
C MET A 18 -1.71 4.67 -4.10
N LEU A 19 -0.82 5.55 -4.56
CA LEU A 19 -1.20 6.75 -5.29
C LEU A 19 -1.94 6.38 -6.59
N LEU A 20 -1.35 5.51 -7.43
CA LEU A 20 -1.96 5.08 -8.69
C LEU A 20 -3.35 4.47 -8.49
N VAL A 21 -3.51 3.58 -7.51
CA VAL A 21 -4.81 2.98 -7.16
C VAL A 21 -5.82 4.06 -6.75
N SER A 22 -5.39 5.10 -6.04
CA SER A 22 -6.26 6.21 -5.65
C SER A 22 -6.70 7.06 -6.85
N PHE A 23 -5.80 7.31 -7.80
CA PHE A 23 -6.10 8.04 -9.04
C PHE A 23 -7.06 7.23 -9.93
N ILE A 24 -6.79 5.95 -10.15
CA ILE A 24 -7.59 5.08 -11.03
C ILE A 24 -9.02 4.92 -10.50
N ASN A 25 -9.17 4.78 -9.18
CA ASN A 25 -10.48 4.56 -8.57
C ASN A 25 -11.22 5.86 -8.21
N HIS A 26 -10.68 7.03 -8.56
CA HIS A 26 -11.20 8.35 -8.15
C HIS A 26 -11.40 8.50 -6.62
N ASP A 27 -10.70 7.68 -5.83
CA ASP A 27 -10.83 7.53 -4.39
C ASP A 27 -9.71 8.31 -3.65
N PHE A 28 -9.51 9.56 -4.03
CA PHE A 28 -8.42 10.41 -3.53
C PHE A 28 -8.38 10.54 -2.01
N VAL A 29 -9.56 10.61 -1.38
CA VAL A 29 -9.69 10.72 0.07
C VAL A 29 -9.09 9.50 0.78
N LYS A 30 -9.34 8.29 0.27
CA LYS A 30 -8.82 7.05 0.86
C LYS A 30 -7.29 6.98 0.74
N GLY A 31 -6.74 7.48 -0.37
CA GLY A 31 -5.29 7.62 -0.56
C GLY A 31 -4.64 8.59 0.39
N ILE A 32 -5.25 9.76 0.61
CA ILE A 32 -4.77 10.75 1.57
C ILE A 32 -4.81 10.18 3.00
N VAL A 33 -5.91 9.52 3.39
CA VAL A 33 -6.02 8.87 4.70
C VAL A 33 -4.86 7.88 4.89
N TRP A 34 -4.65 6.98 3.92
CA TRP A 34 -3.54 6.03 4.01
C TRP A 34 -2.18 6.73 4.14
N MET A 35 -1.90 7.77 3.34
CA MET A 35 -0.65 8.52 3.41
C MET A 35 -0.42 9.17 4.78
N VAL A 36 -1.44 9.78 5.37
CA VAL A 36 -1.36 10.41 6.70
C VAL A 36 -0.98 9.36 7.75
N PHE A 37 -1.67 8.22 7.76
CA PHE A 37 -1.35 7.13 8.70
C PHE A 37 0.03 6.52 8.43
N THR A 38 0.50 6.47 7.18
CA THR A 38 1.87 6.05 6.88
C THR A 38 2.90 7.00 7.48
N ILE A 39 2.74 8.32 7.31
CA ILE A 39 3.67 9.32 7.87
C ILE A 39 3.69 9.25 9.40
N ILE A 40 2.52 9.14 10.03
CA ILE A 40 2.40 8.97 11.49
C ILE A 40 3.12 7.68 11.94
N GLY A 41 2.91 6.56 11.25
CA GLY A 41 3.53 5.29 11.63
C GLY A 41 5.05 5.33 11.51
N LEU A 42 5.55 5.92 10.44
CA LEU A 42 6.99 6.09 10.21
C LEU A 42 7.64 6.97 11.29
N SER A 43 7.01 8.10 11.62
CA SER A 43 7.51 8.99 12.68
C SER A 43 7.44 8.34 14.07
N ALA A 44 6.38 7.61 14.38
CA ALA A 44 6.23 6.89 15.64
C ALA A 44 7.31 5.83 15.84
N ILE A 45 7.60 5.03 14.80
CA ILE A 45 8.65 4.00 14.88
C ILE A 45 10.04 4.64 14.97
N ALA A 46 10.31 5.72 14.23
CA ALA A 46 11.55 6.47 14.35
C ALA A 46 11.78 6.93 15.80
N TYR A 47 10.72 7.45 16.43
CA TYR A 47 10.75 7.91 17.81
C TYR A 47 11.00 6.76 18.79
N ILE A 48 10.27 5.64 18.65
CA ILE A 48 10.43 4.44 19.48
C ILE A 48 11.87 3.93 19.41
N ILE A 49 12.43 3.77 18.21
CA ILE A 49 13.81 3.28 18.04
C ILE A 49 14.80 4.22 18.73
N LYS A 50 14.62 5.54 18.60
CA LYS A 50 15.49 6.55 19.23
C LYS A 50 15.44 6.47 20.76
N VAL A 51 14.28 6.18 21.35
CA VAL A 51 14.11 6.06 22.81
C VAL A 51 14.74 4.77 23.35
N PHE A 52 14.53 3.63 22.67
CA PHE A 52 15.01 2.33 23.15
C PHE A 52 16.46 2.02 22.80
N LYS A 53 17.03 2.71 21.80
CA LYS A 53 18.44 2.61 21.43
C LYS A 53 19.01 4.00 21.16
N PRO A 54 19.38 4.75 22.20
CA PRO A 54 20.21 5.95 22.02
C PRO A 54 21.51 5.52 21.33
N GLU A 55 21.82 6.16 20.21
CA GLU A 55 22.89 5.82 19.27
C GLU A 55 24.24 5.55 19.96
N SER A 56 24.88 4.41 19.67
CA SER A 56 26.34 4.32 19.65
C SER A 56 26.79 4.50 18.20
N ILE A 57 27.13 5.74 17.84
CA ILE A 57 27.53 6.11 16.48
C ILE A 57 28.82 5.38 16.12
N ASN A 58 28.74 4.34 15.26
CA ASN A 58 29.89 3.80 14.55
C ASN A 58 29.90 4.42 13.13
N PRO A 59 30.89 5.26 12.79
CA PRO A 59 30.86 6.12 11.59
C PRO A 59 31.08 5.38 10.25
N GLY A 60 31.28 4.05 10.25
CA GLY A 60 31.72 3.31 9.08
C GLY A 60 30.64 2.88 8.06
N TRP A 61 29.35 2.98 8.41
CA TRP A 61 28.27 2.39 7.59
C TRP A 61 27.04 3.29 7.47
N GLN A 62 27.26 4.57 7.18
CA GLN A 62 26.18 5.46 6.77
C GLN A 62 25.63 4.98 5.41
N LYS A 63 24.60 4.12 5.45
CA LYS A 63 23.75 3.88 4.29
C LYS A 63 23.09 5.21 3.96
N VAL A 64 23.44 5.78 2.82
CA VAL A 64 22.78 6.98 2.29
C VAL A 64 21.33 6.62 1.99
N SER A 65 20.45 6.87 2.96
CA SER A 65 19.02 6.81 2.74
C SER A 65 18.59 8.13 2.11
N LEU A 66 17.74 8.07 1.08
CA LEU A 66 17.11 9.24 0.44
C LEU A 66 16.38 10.17 1.43
N PHE A 67 16.14 9.68 2.64
CA PHE A 67 15.61 10.41 3.78
C PHE A 67 16.44 10.06 5.01
N PRO A 68 17.25 11.00 5.55
CA PRO A 68 18.11 10.77 6.73
C PRO A 68 17.32 10.28 7.96
N LEU A 69 16.05 10.67 8.04
CA LEU A 69 15.09 10.29 9.07
C LEU A 69 14.84 8.77 9.12
N PHE A 70 15.13 8.02 8.04
CA PHE A 70 14.92 6.56 7.94
C PHE A 70 16.21 5.73 7.99
N SER A 71 17.36 6.35 8.26
CA SER A 71 18.67 5.68 8.26
C SER A 71 18.94 4.80 9.50
N THR A 72 18.21 5.00 10.59
CA THR A 72 18.40 4.31 11.88
C THR A 72 17.66 2.98 11.99
N PHE A 73 16.88 2.60 10.98
CA PHE A 73 15.96 1.46 11.04
C PHE A 73 16.63 0.10 10.76
N TYR A 74 17.83 0.11 10.17
CA TYR A 74 18.36 -1.04 9.44
C TYR A 74 18.82 -2.25 10.28
N ASN A 75 18.97 -2.12 11.60
CA ASN A 75 19.47 -3.23 12.43
C ASN A 75 18.43 -3.78 13.42
N THR A 76 17.28 -3.13 13.57
CA THR A 76 16.30 -3.49 14.61
C THR A 76 14.87 -3.58 14.12
N CYS A 77 14.49 -2.86 13.07
CA CYS A 77 13.13 -2.87 12.52
C CYS A 77 13.17 -2.48 11.05
N SER A 78 12.98 -3.46 10.18
CA SER A 78 13.00 -3.28 8.72
C SER A 78 11.84 -2.40 8.26
N LEU A 79 12.17 -1.24 7.69
CA LEU A 79 11.21 -0.27 7.15
C LEU A 79 10.35 -0.88 6.03
N SER A 80 10.97 -1.57 5.08
CA SER A 80 10.25 -2.25 3.99
C SER A 80 9.26 -3.27 4.52
N SER A 81 9.68 -4.14 5.45
CA SER A 81 8.82 -5.20 5.98
C SER A 81 7.65 -4.61 6.78
N PHE A 82 7.90 -3.54 7.55
CA PHE A 82 6.86 -2.74 8.20
C PHE A 82 5.85 -2.19 7.21
N LEU A 83 6.29 -1.46 6.18
CA LEU A 83 5.39 -0.82 5.21
C LEU A 83 4.59 -1.83 4.38
N ILE A 84 5.21 -2.94 3.97
CA ILE A 84 4.53 -4.04 3.28
C ILE A 84 3.39 -4.57 4.17
N MET A 85 3.69 -4.91 5.42
CA MET A 85 2.73 -5.57 6.30
C MET A 85 1.63 -4.63 6.81
N TYR A 86 1.98 -3.41 7.16
CA TYR A 86 1.01 -2.37 7.48
C TYR A 86 0.01 -2.18 6.33
N THR A 87 0.52 -1.99 5.11
CA THR A 87 -0.34 -1.74 3.95
C THR A 87 -1.17 -2.97 3.59
N PHE A 88 -0.58 -4.17 3.67
CA PHE A 88 -1.30 -5.43 3.45
C PHE A 88 -2.47 -5.58 4.42
N ILE A 89 -2.22 -5.42 5.72
CA ILE A 89 -3.26 -5.55 6.76
C ILE A 89 -4.33 -4.46 6.60
N TYR A 90 -3.93 -3.22 6.32
CA TYR A 90 -4.84 -2.11 6.08
C TYR A 90 -5.80 -2.38 4.91
N LEU A 91 -5.35 -3.03 3.84
CA LEU A 91 -6.19 -3.42 2.72
C LEU A 91 -6.96 -4.72 2.97
N TYR A 92 -6.37 -5.68 3.68
CA TYR A 92 -6.94 -7.01 3.91
C TYR A 92 -8.11 -7.00 4.88
N LEU A 93 -8.02 -6.25 5.98
CA LEU A 93 -9.07 -6.20 7.00
C LEU A 93 -10.46 -5.77 6.48
N PRO A 94 -10.61 -4.68 5.71
CA PRO A 94 -11.91 -4.32 5.13
C PRO A 94 -12.42 -5.38 4.13
N MET A 95 -11.53 -6.02 3.37
CA MET A 95 -11.88 -7.13 2.47
C MET A 95 -12.37 -8.37 3.24
N ALA A 96 -11.73 -8.68 4.37
CA ALA A 96 -12.12 -9.77 5.25
C ALA A 96 -13.48 -9.51 5.92
N HIS A 97 -13.70 -8.27 6.38
CA HIS A 97 -14.96 -7.86 7.01
C HIS A 97 -16.13 -7.92 6.02
N THR A 98 -15.91 -7.51 4.77
CA THR A 98 -16.93 -7.55 3.70
C THR A 98 -17.07 -8.91 3.01
N LYS A 99 -16.22 -9.89 3.35
CA LYS A 99 -16.12 -11.22 2.70
C LYS A 99 -15.85 -11.18 1.19
N ASN A 100 -15.39 -10.06 0.65
CA ASN A 100 -15.10 -9.87 -0.77
C ASN A 100 -13.59 -9.69 -0.96
N ILE A 101 -12.85 -10.80 -0.87
CA ILE A 101 -11.39 -10.79 -0.95
C ILE A 101 -10.93 -10.69 -2.40
N ASN A 102 -10.17 -9.65 -2.71
CA ASN A 102 -9.46 -9.55 -3.97
C ASN A 102 -8.14 -10.35 -3.90
N TYR A 103 -8.18 -11.60 -4.36
CA TYR A 103 -7.02 -12.50 -4.36
C TYR A 103 -5.82 -11.95 -5.14
N SER A 104 -6.04 -11.13 -6.17
CA SER A 104 -4.95 -10.50 -6.92
C SER A 104 -4.15 -9.52 -6.06
N VAL A 105 -4.83 -8.74 -5.22
CA VAL A 105 -4.17 -7.82 -4.28
C VAL A 105 -3.41 -8.63 -3.22
N VAL A 106 -4.02 -9.68 -2.66
CA VAL A 106 -3.36 -10.53 -1.66
C VAL A 106 -2.10 -11.18 -2.24
N ALA A 107 -2.19 -11.74 -3.45
CA ALA A 107 -1.04 -12.35 -4.13
C ALA A 107 0.08 -11.34 -4.41
N LEU A 108 -0.25 -10.10 -4.79
CA LEU A 108 0.72 -9.03 -5.01
C LEU A 108 1.52 -8.68 -3.73
N PHE A 109 0.84 -8.55 -2.59
CA PHE A 109 1.52 -8.25 -1.33
C PHE A 109 2.35 -9.42 -0.80
N ILE A 110 1.91 -10.66 -1.01
CA ILE A 110 2.73 -11.85 -0.74
C ILE A 110 3.99 -11.83 -1.61
N PHE A 111 3.86 -11.51 -2.90
CA PHE A 111 5.00 -11.38 -3.80
C PHE A 111 5.98 -10.29 -3.35
N PHE A 112 5.49 -9.12 -2.94
CA PHE A 112 6.35 -8.07 -2.38
C PHE A 112 7.07 -8.50 -1.10
N TYR A 113 6.39 -9.22 -0.20
CA TYR A 113 7.01 -9.69 1.03
C TYR A 113 8.10 -10.74 0.78
N ILE A 114 7.83 -11.72 -0.10
CA ILE A 114 8.83 -12.70 -0.52
C ILE A 114 10.01 -11.99 -1.21
N GLY A 115 9.72 -11.01 -2.06
CA GLY A 115 10.73 -10.16 -2.72
C GLY A 115 11.62 -9.40 -1.74
N ASP A 116 11.08 -8.86 -0.65
CA ASP A 116 11.87 -8.20 0.42
C ASP A 116 12.81 -9.20 1.11
N ILE A 117 12.31 -10.39 1.45
CA ILE A 117 13.11 -11.45 2.08
C ILE A 117 14.23 -11.91 1.14
N LEU A 118 13.89 -12.28 -0.10
CA LEU A 118 14.85 -12.76 -1.09
C LEU A 118 15.85 -11.68 -1.47
N GLY A 119 15.41 -10.44 -1.70
CA GLY A 119 16.26 -9.30 -2.00
C GLY A 119 17.33 -9.10 -0.93
N ARG A 120 16.96 -9.17 0.36
CA ARG A 120 17.92 -9.09 1.46
C ARG A 120 18.85 -10.31 1.52
N ARG A 121 18.40 -11.50 1.12
CA ARG A 121 19.24 -12.72 1.04
C ARG A 121 20.28 -12.63 -0.07
N TYR A 122 19.91 -12.12 -1.25
CA TYR A 122 20.85 -11.89 -2.35
C TYR A 122 21.90 -10.84 -2.01
N ILE A 123 21.52 -9.78 -1.29
CA ILE A 123 22.45 -8.74 -0.81
C ILE A 123 23.47 -9.31 0.20
N LYS A 124 23.08 -10.28 1.03
CA LYS A 124 23.97 -10.94 2.01
C LYS A 124 25.10 -11.74 1.37
N LEU A 125 24.95 -12.19 0.12
CA LEU A 125 25.98 -13.00 -0.57
C LEU A 125 27.22 -12.18 -0.99
N GLY A 126 27.20 -10.85 -0.87
CA GLY A 126 28.33 -9.98 -1.24
C GLY A 126 28.73 -8.99 -0.14
N ASP A 127 29.24 -9.47 1.00
CA ASP A 127 30.06 -8.70 1.98
C ASP A 127 29.44 -8.15 3.28
N ILE A 128 28.30 -8.64 3.82
CA ILE A 128 27.84 -8.18 5.16
C ILE A 128 27.40 -9.35 6.05
N PRO A 129 28.22 -9.76 7.04
CA PRO A 129 27.95 -10.89 7.92
C PRO A 129 27.17 -10.43 9.14
N ASN A 130 25.94 -9.94 8.99
CA ASN A 130 25.04 -9.78 10.14
C ASN A 130 23.60 -10.03 9.70
N TYR A 131 23.04 -11.09 10.26
CA TYR A 131 21.72 -11.60 9.91
C TYR A 131 20.63 -10.66 10.43
N ASP A 132 20.15 -9.76 9.58
CA ASP A 132 19.00 -8.88 9.87
C ASP A 132 17.64 -9.61 9.75
N GLY A 133 17.56 -10.89 10.13
CA GLY A 133 16.27 -11.59 10.23
C GLY A 133 15.42 -11.07 11.39
N ILE A 134 16.08 -10.56 12.43
CA ILE A 134 15.43 -9.89 13.56
C ILE A 134 14.73 -8.63 13.08
N GLY A 135 15.37 -7.78 12.25
CA GLY A 135 14.74 -6.58 11.72
C GLY A 135 13.53 -6.87 10.82
N ILE A 136 13.59 -7.92 9.99
CA ILE A 136 12.43 -8.34 9.18
C ILE A 136 11.29 -8.80 10.10
N PHE A 137 11.59 -9.66 11.07
CA PHE A 137 10.59 -10.21 11.99
C PHE A 137 9.92 -9.12 12.83
N THR A 138 10.71 -8.20 13.41
CA THR A 138 10.18 -7.07 14.19
C THR A 138 9.41 -6.11 13.31
N GLY A 139 9.92 -5.78 12.11
CA GLY A 139 9.21 -4.94 11.14
C GLY A 139 7.86 -5.52 10.75
N THR A 140 7.80 -6.83 10.50
CA THR A 140 6.56 -7.55 10.20
C THR A 140 5.56 -7.48 11.35
N ILE A 141 5.96 -7.82 12.57
CA ILE A 141 5.06 -7.78 13.73
C ILE A 141 4.55 -6.36 13.97
N VAL A 142 5.45 -5.37 13.99
CA VAL A 142 5.09 -3.96 14.19
C VAL A 142 4.14 -3.50 13.08
N GLY A 143 4.41 -3.86 11.82
CA GLY A 143 3.56 -3.53 10.69
C GLY A 143 2.16 -4.12 10.80
N ILE A 144 2.06 -5.40 11.21
CA ILE A 144 0.76 -6.05 11.43
C ILE A 144 -0.02 -5.34 12.55
N THR A 145 0.61 -5.14 13.71
CA THR A 145 -0.04 -4.49 14.86
C THR A 145 -0.49 -3.07 14.52
N TYR A 146 0.35 -2.30 13.83
CA TYR A 146 0.03 -0.95 13.42
C TYR A 146 -1.10 -0.92 12.38
N GLY A 147 -1.08 -1.83 11.40
CA GLY A 147 -2.16 -1.98 10.41
C GLY A 147 -3.51 -2.28 11.04
N ILE A 148 -3.55 -3.16 12.05
CA ILE A 148 -4.77 -3.45 12.82
C ILE A 148 -5.26 -2.18 13.53
N VAL A 149 -4.38 -1.50 14.25
CA VAL A 149 -4.73 -0.26 14.98
C VAL A 149 -5.24 0.81 14.03
N CYS A 150 -4.57 1.06 12.91
CA CYS A 150 -5.01 2.03 11.92
C CYS A 150 -6.37 1.67 11.34
N TYR A 151 -6.57 0.42 10.93
CA TYR A 151 -7.86 -0.03 10.42
C TYR A 151 -8.97 0.18 11.45
N SER A 152 -8.74 -0.21 12.71
CA SER A 152 -9.72 -0.04 13.80
C SER A 152 -10.07 1.43 14.07
N ILE A 153 -9.09 2.34 14.00
CA ILE A 153 -9.35 3.77 14.16
C ILE A 153 -10.22 4.29 13.00
N ILE A 154 -9.90 3.89 11.77
CA ILE A 154 -10.58 4.39 10.57
C ILE A 154 -11.99 3.77 10.44
N SER A 155 -12.17 2.50 10.79
CA SER A 155 -13.50 1.86 10.75
C SER A 155 -14.47 2.52 11.73
N VAL A 156 -14.01 2.93 12.92
CA VAL A 156 -14.81 3.71 13.88
C VAL A 156 -15.14 5.11 13.33
N ALA A 157 -14.21 5.75 12.62
CA ALA A 157 -14.44 7.04 11.98
C ALA A 157 -15.41 6.97 10.78
N GLY A 158 -15.54 5.78 10.17
CA GLY A 158 -16.49 5.48 9.13
C GLY A 158 -15.89 4.55 8.07
N ASP A 159 -16.55 3.40 7.85
CA ASP A 159 -16.06 2.37 6.94
C ASP A 159 -15.70 2.90 5.55
N LYS A 160 -16.47 3.85 5.00
CA LYS A 160 -16.24 4.47 3.67
C LYS A 160 -14.85 5.08 3.45
N LEU A 161 -14.10 5.34 4.53
CA LEU A 161 -12.75 5.88 4.49
C LEU A 161 -11.68 4.80 4.28
N THR A 162 -11.98 3.53 4.58
CA THR A 162 -11.08 2.41 4.30
C THR A 162 -11.21 1.96 2.83
N TYR A 163 -10.13 1.43 2.27
CA TYR A 163 -10.21 0.82 0.93
C TYR A 163 -11.09 -0.42 0.97
N PHE A 164 -11.85 -0.66 -0.10
CA PHE A 164 -12.69 -1.87 -0.27
C PHE A 164 -13.81 -2.07 0.78
N SER A 165 -14.22 -1.01 1.48
CA SER A 165 -15.14 -1.09 2.61
C SER A 165 -16.63 -1.12 2.30
N THR A 166 -17.03 -0.52 1.19
CA THR A 166 -18.41 -0.55 0.73
C THR A 166 -18.47 -0.51 -0.78
N SER A 167 -19.40 -1.34 -1.27
CA SER A 167 -19.75 -1.59 -2.65
C SER A 167 -18.77 -2.53 -3.35
N ALA A 168 -19.16 -3.81 -3.41
CA ALA A 168 -19.22 -4.46 -4.72
C ALA A 168 -19.60 -3.35 -5.70
N SER A 169 -18.68 -2.99 -6.62
CA SER A 169 -19.05 -2.27 -7.83
C SER A 169 -20.43 -2.79 -8.16
N ASN A 170 -21.45 -1.93 -8.18
CA ASN A 170 -22.76 -2.35 -8.64
C ASN A 170 -22.44 -3.15 -9.88
N ASN A 171 -22.72 -4.44 -9.86
CA ASN A 171 -22.32 -5.35 -10.92
C ASN A 171 -23.23 -5.08 -12.14
N GLU A 172 -23.64 -3.83 -12.32
CA GLU A 172 -23.70 -3.11 -13.57
C GLU A 172 -22.36 -3.24 -14.28
N TYR A 173 -22.06 -4.48 -14.70
CA TYR A 173 -21.70 -4.66 -16.08
C TYR A 173 -22.56 -3.70 -16.88
N CYS A 174 -21.93 -2.73 -17.55
CA CYS A 174 -22.55 -2.05 -18.68
C CYS A 174 -22.86 -3.11 -19.73
N SER A 175 -23.92 -3.87 -19.51
CA SER A 175 -24.47 -4.79 -20.48
C SER A 175 -25.07 -3.91 -21.56
N LYS A 176 -24.73 -4.19 -22.83
CA LYS A 176 -25.41 -3.54 -23.95
C LYS A 176 -26.91 -3.72 -23.71
N PRO A 177 -27.70 -2.64 -23.54
CA PRO A 177 -29.12 -2.77 -23.25
C PRO A 177 -29.76 -3.58 -24.38
N LYS A 178 -30.31 -4.75 -24.04
CA LYS A 178 -30.73 -5.76 -25.02
C LYS A 178 -31.87 -5.29 -25.93
N LYS A 179 -32.59 -4.24 -25.53
CA LYS A 179 -33.71 -3.65 -26.27
C LYS A 179 -33.78 -2.13 -26.04
N GLN A 180 -32.96 -1.36 -26.74
CA GLN A 180 -33.24 0.06 -26.95
C GLN A 180 -34.14 0.15 -28.19
N GLN A 181 -35.39 0.59 -28.02
CA GLN A 181 -36.21 1.02 -29.14
C GLN A 181 -35.79 2.44 -29.49
N PHE A 182 -35.07 2.59 -30.60
CA PHE A 182 -34.79 3.90 -31.15
C PHE A 182 -36.08 4.42 -31.79
N LYS A 183 -36.62 5.53 -31.28
CA LYS A 183 -37.70 6.24 -31.96
C LYS A 183 -37.13 6.92 -33.20
N CYS A 184 -37.42 6.35 -34.36
CA CYS A 184 -37.00 6.89 -35.63
C CYS A 184 -38.04 7.89 -36.12
N ASN A 185 -37.78 9.17 -35.88
CA ASN A 185 -38.54 10.23 -36.51
C ASN A 185 -38.02 10.43 -37.93
N VAL A 186 -38.85 10.12 -38.92
CA VAL A 186 -38.54 10.36 -40.33
C VAL A 186 -38.97 11.78 -40.66
N TYR A 187 -38.05 12.58 -41.22
CA TYR A 187 -38.31 13.98 -41.57
C TYR A 187 -38.32 14.18 -43.09
N LYS A 188 -39.22 15.03 -43.58
CA LYS A 188 -39.19 15.56 -44.94
C LYS A 188 -39.43 17.06 -44.87
N ASN A 189 -38.51 17.85 -45.43
CA ASN A 189 -38.54 19.33 -45.38
C ASN A 189 -38.65 19.90 -43.95
N GLY A 190 -37.97 19.28 -42.97
CA GLY A 190 -37.95 19.75 -41.59
C GLY A 190 -39.19 19.40 -40.75
N GLN A 191 -40.18 18.69 -41.32
CA GLN A 191 -41.37 18.24 -40.59
C GLN A 191 -41.36 16.71 -40.41
N VAL A 192 -41.78 16.25 -39.23
CA VAL A 192 -41.89 14.82 -38.92
C VAL A 192 -43.03 14.22 -39.74
N ILE A 193 -42.70 13.25 -40.61
CA ILE A 193 -43.69 12.54 -41.43
C ILE A 193 -44.07 11.17 -40.85
N SER A 194 -43.24 10.59 -39.98
CA SER A 194 -43.55 9.34 -39.26
C SER A 194 -42.63 9.14 -38.04
N SER A 195 -43.13 8.44 -37.02
CA SER A 195 -42.39 8.01 -35.83
C SER A 195 -42.54 6.49 -35.72
N LEU A 196 -41.42 5.76 -35.85
CA LEU A 196 -41.34 4.31 -35.69
C LEU A 196 -40.64 3.96 -34.38
#